data_AF-A0A1V4SET2-F1
#
_entry.id   AF-A0A1V4SET2-F1
#
_cell.length_a   1.000
_cell.length_b   1.000
_cell.length_c   1.000
_cell.angle_alpha   90.00
_cell.angle_beta   90.00
_cell.angle_gamma   90.00
#
_symmetry.space_group_name_H-M   'P 1'
#
loop_
_entity.id
_entity.type
_entity.pdbx_description
1 polymer ?
#
loop_
_entity_poly.entity_id
_entity_poly.type
_entity_poly.pdbx_seq_one_letter_code
_entity_poly.pdbx_strand_id
1 'polypeptide(L)'
;MRITKKTVAAGAVLFLAVLAVLIINSGLLGLWSKGIACIANNTDEYGTSAGGAFQGEYSVTIDLSNLEGNTGKVLYSDKTHKIYVSWLDNNQGNAPGEYRILFKSEGEYSLKGASLISGIQHATVDDNSFTQILTAKMTARYRGKTYASREFSTSGLNYKDGDEFGFYIFPQEAYQQKEVAFNETGKVVLTISNLYENVWNRR
;
A
#
# COMPACT_ATOMS: atom_id res chain seq x y z
N MET A 1 -34.11 31.88 37.42
CA MET A 1 -34.26 31.54 35.99
C MET A 1 -34.30 30.01 35.86
N ARG A 2 -35.46 29.41 35.51
CA ARG A 2 -35.59 27.94 35.38
C ARG A 2 -35.32 27.55 33.93
N ILE A 3 -34.20 26.91 33.67
CA ILE A 3 -33.93 26.30 32.37
C ILE A 3 -34.86 25.09 32.22
N THR A 4 -35.67 25.09 31.17
CA THR A 4 -36.63 24.00 30.88
C THR A 4 -35.94 22.90 30.07
N LYS A 5 -36.37 21.63 30.21
CA LYS A 5 -35.81 20.52 29.41
C LYS A 5 -35.82 20.80 27.90
N LYS A 6 -36.81 21.58 27.41
CA LYS A 6 -36.92 22.02 26.00
C LYS A 6 -35.83 23.01 25.58
N THR A 7 -35.43 23.93 26.47
CA THR A 7 -34.35 24.89 26.17
C THR A 7 -32.98 24.24 26.21
N VAL A 8 -32.75 23.27 27.11
CA VAL A 8 -31.55 22.41 27.08
C VAL A 8 -31.48 21.60 25.80
N ALA A 9 -32.59 20.98 25.39
CA ALA A 9 -32.64 20.17 24.17
C ALA A 9 -32.39 21.00 22.90
N ALA A 10 -32.99 22.20 22.80
CA ALA A 10 -32.76 23.09 21.67
C ALA A 10 -31.30 23.56 21.59
N GLY A 11 -30.68 23.90 22.74
CA GLY A 11 -29.26 24.24 22.81
C GLY A 11 -28.34 23.09 22.38
N ALA A 12 -28.65 21.86 22.80
CA ALA A 12 -27.90 20.67 22.40
C ALA A 12 -27.99 20.38 20.89
N VAL A 13 -29.18 20.53 20.29
CA VAL A 13 -29.35 20.35 18.84
C VAL A 13 -28.56 21.39 18.04
N LEU A 14 -28.61 22.66 18.46
CA LEU A 14 -27.83 23.72 17.79
C LEU A 14 -26.33 23.48 17.91
N PHE A 15 -25.86 23.06 19.08
CA PHE A 15 -24.46 22.71 19.30
C PHE A 15 -24.00 21.55 18.41
N LEU A 16 -24.81 20.49 18.29
CA LEU A 16 -24.54 19.36 17.40
C LEU A 16 -24.53 19.77 15.92
N ALA A 17 -25.43 20.67 15.51
CA ALA A 17 -25.46 21.19 14.15
C ALA A 17 -24.19 22.00 13.81
N VAL A 18 -23.74 22.87 14.74
CA VAL A 18 -22.49 23.63 14.57
C VAL A 18 -21.29 22.68 14.51
N LEU A 19 -21.22 21.68 15.40
CA LEU A 19 -20.16 20.65 15.36
C LEU A 19 -20.15 19.88 14.03
N ALA A 20 -21.33 19.50 13.52
CA ALA A 20 -21.43 18.79 12.25
C ALA A 20 -20.89 19.63 11.09
N VAL A 21 -21.24 20.92 11.01
CA VAL A 21 -20.72 21.85 9.99
C VAL A 21 -19.20 21.99 10.10
N LEU A 22 -18.65 22.13 11.32
CA LEU A 22 -17.21 22.21 11.54
C LEU A 22 -16.48 20.93 11.08
N ILE A 23 -17.02 19.76 11.40
CA ILE A 23 -16.44 18.47 10.99
C ILE A 23 -16.49 18.32 9.46
N ILE A 24 -17.61 18.67 8.83
CA ILE A 24 -17.75 18.62 7.36
C ILE A 24 -16.73 19.52 6.68
N ASN A 25 -16.57 20.76 7.15
CA ASN A 25 -15.68 21.76 6.54
C ASN A 25 -14.20 21.53 6.85
N SER A 26 -13.87 20.72 7.86
CA SER A 26 -12.48 20.49 8.28
C SER A 26 -11.69 19.52 7.39
N GLY A 27 -12.34 18.79 6.49
CA GLY A 27 -11.71 17.69 5.73
C GLY A 27 -11.55 16.38 6.52
N LEU A 28 -11.89 16.36 7.82
CA LEU A 28 -11.79 15.16 8.67
C LEU A 28 -12.62 13.98 8.15
N LEU A 29 -13.80 14.22 7.57
CA LEU A 29 -14.63 13.14 6.99
C LEU A 29 -13.97 12.50 5.76
N GLY A 30 -13.29 13.30 4.94
CA GLY A 30 -12.54 12.82 3.78
C GLY A 30 -11.37 11.95 4.21
N LEU A 31 -10.57 12.41 5.18
CA LEU A 31 -9.47 11.62 5.76
C LEU A 31 -9.98 10.34 6.44
N TRP A 32 -11.10 10.40 7.16
CA TRP A 32 -11.64 9.22 7.83
C TRP A 32 -12.17 8.16 6.86
N SER A 33 -12.77 8.58 5.74
CA SER A 33 -13.36 7.66 4.76
C SER A 33 -12.36 7.16 3.71
N LYS A 34 -11.46 8.04 3.22
CA LYS A 34 -10.57 7.78 2.09
C LYS A 34 -9.07 7.81 2.44
N GLY A 35 -8.70 8.29 3.64
CA GLY A 35 -7.31 8.31 4.11
C GLY A 35 -6.34 9.03 3.16
N ILE A 36 -5.20 8.40 2.82
CA ILE A 36 -4.17 8.98 1.93
C ILE A 36 -4.77 9.42 0.58
N ALA A 37 -5.73 8.68 0.03
CA ALA A 37 -6.37 9.04 -1.23
C ALA A 37 -7.12 10.39 -1.18
N CYS A 38 -7.56 10.83 0.00
CA CYS A 38 -8.15 12.16 0.17
C CYS A 38 -7.14 13.29 -0.02
N ILE A 39 -5.87 13.02 0.29
CA ILE A 39 -4.75 13.96 0.20
C ILE A 39 -4.16 13.92 -1.21
N ALA A 40 -3.80 12.71 -1.67
CA ALA A 40 -3.13 12.53 -2.96
C ALA A 40 -3.98 12.99 -4.16
N ASN A 41 -5.31 12.87 -4.08
CA ASN A 41 -6.23 13.32 -5.13
C ASN A 41 -6.70 14.78 -4.98
N ASN A 42 -6.27 15.49 -3.92
CA ASN A 42 -6.62 16.90 -3.71
C ASN A 42 -5.40 17.78 -4.06
N THR A 43 -5.16 17.93 -5.35
CA THR A 43 -4.02 18.68 -5.91
C THR A 43 -4.12 20.19 -5.70
N ASP A 44 -5.30 20.71 -5.33
CA ASP A 44 -5.51 22.12 -4.99
C ASP A 44 -4.91 22.46 -3.62
N GLU A 45 -5.18 21.61 -2.61
CA GLU A 45 -4.77 21.84 -1.22
C GLU A 45 -3.42 21.19 -0.87
N TYR A 46 -3.06 20.11 -1.55
CA TYR A 46 -1.83 19.36 -1.30
C TYR A 46 -0.94 19.32 -2.53
N GLY A 47 0.36 19.46 -2.30
CA GLY A 47 1.39 19.29 -3.33
C GLY A 47 2.21 18.04 -3.09
N THR A 48 2.67 17.42 -4.18
CA THR A 48 3.74 16.43 -4.12
C THR A 48 5.02 17.15 -3.71
N SER A 49 5.52 16.80 -2.55
CA SER A 49 6.79 17.31 -2.01
C SER A 49 7.93 16.33 -2.34
N ALA A 50 9.14 16.57 -1.80
CA ALA A 50 10.43 15.94 -2.14
C ALA A 50 10.57 14.41 -1.98
N GLY A 51 9.51 13.65 -2.24
CA GLY A 51 9.55 12.21 -2.41
C GLY A 51 10.54 11.79 -3.49
N GLY A 52 11.04 10.57 -3.40
CA GLY A 52 12.12 10.11 -4.24
C GLY A 52 12.44 8.63 -4.06
N ALA A 53 13.49 8.21 -4.75
CA ALA A 53 14.00 6.84 -4.66
C ALA A 53 14.42 6.53 -3.22
N PHE A 54 13.73 5.57 -2.60
CA PHE A 54 14.01 5.10 -1.26
C PHE A 54 15.11 4.04 -1.33
N GLN A 55 16.28 4.40 -0.79
CA GLN A 55 17.50 3.60 -0.93
C GLN A 55 17.49 2.38 -0.01
N GLY A 56 17.90 1.24 -0.55
CA GLY A 56 18.11 0.02 0.23
C GLY A 56 17.64 -1.23 -0.49
N GLU A 57 17.96 -2.35 0.13
CA GLU A 57 17.44 -3.66 -0.22
C GLU A 57 16.78 -4.26 1.02
N TYR A 58 15.56 -4.74 0.85
CA TYR A 58 14.74 -5.27 1.93
C TYR A 58 14.38 -6.71 1.60
N SER A 59 14.49 -7.60 2.60
CA SER A 59 14.28 -9.02 2.38
C SER A 59 13.25 -9.61 3.31
N VAL A 60 12.44 -10.52 2.76
CA VAL A 60 11.48 -11.34 3.50
C VAL A 60 11.62 -12.79 3.08
N THR A 61 11.54 -13.71 4.04
CA THR A 61 11.57 -15.16 3.76
C THR A 61 10.16 -15.73 3.77
N ILE A 62 9.73 -16.28 2.64
CA ILE A 62 8.45 -16.96 2.48
C ILE A 62 8.64 -18.48 2.45
N ASP A 63 7.58 -19.24 2.77
CA ASP A 63 7.55 -20.70 2.73
C ASP A 63 6.49 -21.16 1.71
N LEU A 64 6.93 -21.78 0.63
CA LEU A 64 6.06 -22.29 -0.43
C LEU A 64 5.27 -23.53 0.00
N SER A 65 5.65 -24.16 1.11
CA SER A 65 4.91 -25.29 1.70
C SER A 65 3.64 -24.84 2.44
N ASN A 66 3.55 -23.55 2.79
CA ASN A 66 2.42 -22.96 3.50
C ASN A 66 2.19 -21.52 3.01
N LEU A 67 1.43 -21.39 1.92
CA LEU A 67 1.23 -20.11 1.24
C LEU A 67 0.54 -19.08 2.14
N GLU A 68 -0.58 -19.47 2.77
CA GLU A 68 -1.36 -18.61 3.67
C GLU A 68 -0.54 -18.16 4.89
N GLY A 69 0.33 -19.02 5.41
CA GLY A 69 1.22 -18.71 6.54
C GLY A 69 2.26 -17.63 6.26
N ASN A 70 2.34 -17.10 5.02
CA ASN A 70 3.20 -15.97 4.69
C ASN A 70 2.52 -14.61 4.88
N THR A 71 1.18 -14.57 4.95
CA THR A 71 0.44 -13.32 5.13
C THR A 71 0.84 -12.62 6.43
N GLY A 72 1.08 -11.32 6.36
CA GLY A 72 1.52 -10.50 7.49
C GLY A 72 3.03 -10.48 7.72
N LYS A 73 3.82 -11.29 6.99
CA LYS A 73 5.29 -11.20 7.07
C LYS A 73 5.77 -9.84 6.59
N VAL A 74 6.60 -9.20 7.43
CA VAL A 74 7.05 -7.83 7.23
C VAL A 74 8.30 -7.82 6.33
N LEU A 75 8.25 -7.01 5.27
CA LEU A 75 9.39 -6.68 4.41
C LEU A 75 10.14 -5.45 4.96
N TYR A 76 9.38 -4.44 5.34
CA TYR A 76 9.88 -3.17 5.85
C TYR A 76 8.94 -2.64 6.94
N SER A 77 9.50 -2.05 7.99
CA SER A 77 8.71 -1.31 8.98
C SER A 77 9.60 -0.29 9.68
N ASP A 78 9.10 0.93 9.77
CA ASP A 78 9.61 1.93 10.70
C ASP A 78 8.50 2.30 11.70
N LYS A 79 8.53 3.52 12.26
CA LYS A 79 7.50 3.99 13.21
C LYS A 79 6.16 4.31 12.56
N THR A 80 6.15 4.69 11.28
CA THR A 80 4.97 5.25 10.59
C THR A 80 4.67 4.59 9.26
N HIS A 81 5.60 3.79 8.72
CA HIS A 81 5.44 3.05 7.47
C HIS A 81 5.64 1.55 7.67
N LYS A 82 4.94 0.76 6.87
CA LYS A 82 5.05 -0.71 6.88
C LYS A 82 4.78 -1.28 5.49
N ILE A 83 5.59 -2.26 5.08
CA ILE A 83 5.33 -3.08 3.90
C ILE A 83 5.34 -4.53 4.35
N TYR A 84 4.28 -5.27 3.99
CA TYR A 84 4.13 -6.66 4.38
C TYR A 84 3.41 -7.47 3.30
N VAL A 85 3.58 -8.78 3.35
CA VAL A 85 2.90 -9.71 2.44
C VAL A 85 1.40 -9.70 2.75
N SER A 86 0.58 -9.18 1.83
CA SER A 86 -0.88 -9.19 1.98
C SER A 86 -1.49 -10.48 1.45
N TRP A 87 -0.86 -11.07 0.44
CA TRP A 87 -1.37 -12.28 -0.21
C TRP A 87 -0.28 -13.01 -0.98
N LEU A 88 -0.39 -14.34 -1.02
CA LEU A 88 0.50 -15.22 -1.77
C LEU A 88 -0.26 -16.45 -2.24
N ASP A 89 -0.16 -16.77 -3.53
CA ASP A 89 -0.79 -17.96 -4.10
C ASP A 89 0.01 -18.55 -5.27
N ASN A 90 -0.48 -19.69 -5.76
CA ASN A 90 -0.04 -20.29 -7.02
C ASN A 90 -1.21 -20.94 -7.76
N ASN A 91 -2.44 -20.46 -7.57
CA ASN A 91 -3.62 -21.13 -8.11
C ASN A 91 -4.00 -20.58 -9.50
N GLN A 92 -4.13 -21.48 -10.47
CA GLN A 92 -4.71 -21.20 -11.79
C GLN A 92 -5.96 -22.07 -11.99
N GLY A 93 -7.09 -21.63 -11.43
CA GLY A 93 -8.32 -22.41 -11.42
C GLY A 93 -8.18 -23.66 -10.54
N ASN A 94 -8.32 -24.84 -11.15
CA ASN A 94 -8.19 -26.14 -10.45
C ASN A 94 -6.78 -26.75 -10.53
N ALA A 95 -5.78 -26.01 -11.03
CA ALA A 95 -4.42 -26.49 -11.19
C ALA A 95 -3.39 -25.51 -10.57
N PRO A 96 -2.24 -26.01 -10.10
CA PRO A 96 -1.12 -25.17 -9.75
C PRO A 96 -0.60 -24.40 -10.97
N GLY A 97 -0.43 -23.09 -10.82
CA GLY A 97 0.16 -22.15 -11.76
C GLY A 97 1.35 -21.42 -11.15
N GLU A 98 1.71 -20.29 -11.74
CA GLU A 98 2.87 -19.51 -11.30
C GLU A 98 2.66 -18.91 -9.90
N TYR A 99 3.74 -18.87 -9.10
CA TYR A 99 3.70 -18.27 -7.77
C TYR A 99 3.60 -16.75 -7.86
N ARG A 100 2.61 -16.18 -7.19
CA ARG A 100 2.33 -14.74 -7.14
C ARG A 100 2.35 -14.25 -5.70
N ILE A 101 2.83 -13.03 -5.52
CA ILE A 101 2.85 -12.37 -4.23
C ILE A 101 2.37 -10.92 -4.36
N LEU A 102 1.59 -10.47 -3.40
CA LEU A 102 1.17 -9.08 -3.21
C LEU A 102 1.73 -8.57 -1.90
N PHE A 103 2.26 -7.35 -1.95
CA PHE A 103 2.65 -6.56 -0.80
C PHE A 103 1.65 -5.44 -0.61
N LYS A 104 1.23 -5.22 0.64
CA LYS A 104 0.50 -4.02 1.04
C LYS A 104 1.46 -3.05 1.69
N SER A 105 1.40 -1.79 1.25
CA SER A 105 2.10 -0.67 1.84
C SER A 105 1.15 0.11 2.74
N GLU A 106 1.62 0.49 3.92
CA GLU A 106 0.92 1.36 4.85
C GLU A 106 1.82 2.55 5.18
N GLY A 107 1.22 3.73 5.22
CA GLY A 107 1.86 4.98 5.58
C GLY A 107 1.03 5.78 6.57
N GLU A 108 1.42 7.03 6.77
CA GLU A 108 0.74 7.94 7.69
C GLU A 108 0.07 9.09 6.96
N TYR A 109 -0.98 9.62 7.58
CA TYR A 109 -1.69 10.78 7.06
C TYR A 109 -2.34 11.60 8.16
N SER A 110 -2.45 12.90 7.88
CA SER A 110 -3.12 13.88 8.72
C SER A 110 -3.60 15.06 7.87
N LEU A 111 -4.29 16.02 8.50
CA LEU A 111 -4.66 17.29 7.84
C LEU A 111 -3.47 18.12 7.36
N LYS A 112 -2.23 17.74 7.72
CA LYS A 112 -1.00 18.41 7.26
C LYS A 112 -0.42 17.78 5.99
N GLY A 113 -0.76 16.54 5.69
CA GLY A 113 -0.13 15.77 4.62
C GLY A 113 -0.13 14.27 4.86
N ALA A 114 0.51 13.54 3.97
CA ALA A 114 0.67 12.09 4.03
C ALA A 114 2.06 11.66 3.54
N SER A 115 2.52 10.51 4.01
CA SER A 115 3.72 9.84 3.50
C SER A 115 3.48 8.34 3.33
N LEU A 116 4.08 7.76 2.29
CA LEU A 116 3.96 6.35 1.96
C LEU A 116 5.25 5.84 1.32
N ILE A 117 5.88 4.85 1.95
CA ILE A 117 6.96 4.07 1.33
C ILE A 117 6.32 2.87 0.63
N SER A 118 6.48 2.79 -0.69
CA SER A 118 5.82 1.78 -1.52
C SER A 118 6.71 1.34 -2.68
N GLY A 119 6.37 0.24 -3.34
CA GLY A 119 6.94 -0.10 -4.65
C GLY A 119 6.41 0.76 -5.80
N ILE A 120 5.43 1.62 -5.54
CA ILE A 120 4.77 2.47 -6.53
C ILE A 120 5.12 3.93 -6.25
N GLN A 121 5.54 4.63 -7.29
CA GLN A 121 5.54 6.09 -7.34
C GLN A 121 4.15 6.57 -7.77
N HIS A 122 3.57 7.41 -6.92
CA HIS A 122 2.30 8.10 -7.14
C HIS A 122 2.59 9.49 -7.69
N ALA A 123 2.44 9.69 -9.00
CA ALA A 123 2.84 10.92 -9.69
C ALA A 123 1.66 11.66 -10.29
N THR A 124 1.59 12.97 -10.03
CA THR A 124 0.72 13.91 -10.74
C THR A 124 1.38 14.25 -12.08
N VAL A 125 0.70 13.99 -13.20
CA VAL A 125 1.24 14.23 -14.55
C VAL A 125 0.91 15.64 -15.02
N ASP A 126 -0.28 16.14 -14.67
CA ASP A 126 -0.74 17.51 -14.85
C ASP A 126 -1.79 17.87 -13.78
N ASP A 127 -2.39 19.06 -13.86
CA ASP A 127 -3.36 19.54 -12.85
C ASP A 127 -4.59 18.63 -12.66
N ASN A 128 -4.86 17.70 -13.59
CA ASN A 128 -6.07 16.87 -13.60
C ASN A 128 -5.82 15.36 -13.71
N SER A 129 -4.56 14.92 -13.81
CA SER A 129 -4.23 13.51 -14.06
C SER A 129 -3.15 12.98 -13.14
N PHE A 130 -3.32 11.71 -12.80
CA PHE A 130 -2.52 10.98 -11.85
C PHE A 130 -2.11 9.63 -12.47
N THR A 131 -0.86 9.23 -12.26
CA THR A 131 -0.29 7.98 -12.76
C THR A 131 0.42 7.21 -11.65
N GLN A 132 0.54 5.90 -11.85
CA GLN A 132 1.23 4.97 -10.97
C GLN A 132 2.38 4.37 -11.76
N ILE A 133 3.58 4.44 -11.19
CA ILE A 133 4.79 3.89 -11.80
C ILE A 133 5.36 2.87 -10.83
N LEU A 134 5.36 1.58 -11.20
CA LEU A 134 6.04 0.56 -10.42
C LEU A 134 7.55 0.80 -10.51
N THR A 135 8.17 1.23 -9.41
CA THR A 135 9.62 1.45 -9.32
C THR A 135 10.34 0.26 -8.72
N ALA A 136 9.65 -0.49 -7.86
CA ALA A 136 10.23 -1.62 -7.15
C ALA A 136 10.70 -2.72 -8.11
N LYS A 137 11.84 -3.33 -7.76
CA LYS A 137 12.36 -4.53 -8.40
C LYS A 137 12.45 -5.63 -7.36
N MET A 138 12.08 -6.85 -7.74
CA MET A 138 12.18 -8.00 -6.86
C MET A 138 13.08 -9.08 -7.46
N THR A 139 13.85 -9.72 -6.60
CA THR A 139 14.54 -10.98 -6.91
C THR A 139 14.14 -12.05 -5.90
N ALA A 140 14.11 -13.30 -6.36
CA ALA A 140 13.82 -14.46 -5.54
C ALA A 140 15.03 -15.38 -5.50
N ARG A 141 15.58 -15.62 -4.30
CA ARG A 141 16.64 -16.60 -4.10
C ARG A 141 16.06 -17.93 -3.63
N TYR A 142 16.22 -18.96 -4.46
CA TYR A 142 15.70 -20.31 -4.21
C TYR A 142 16.71 -21.36 -4.66
N ARG A 143 16.94 -22.38 -3.83
CA ARG A 143 17.90 -23.48 -4.09
C ARG A 143 19.29 -23.01 -4.58
N GLY A 144 19.77 -21.89 -4.05
CA GLY A 144 21.07 -21.31 -4.40
C GLY A 144 21.10 -20.50 -5.70
N LYS A 145 20.01 -20.45 -6.47
CA LYS A 145 19.85 -19.60 -7.65
C LYS A 145 19.08 -18.33 -7.31
N THR A 146 19.31 -17.27 -8.08
CA THR A 146 18.60 -15.99 -7.95
C THR A 146 17.84 -15.73 -9.24
N TYR A 147 16.55 -15.45 -9.10
CA TYR A 147 15.62 -15.23 -10.19
C TYR A 147 15.17 -13.77 -10.19
N ALA A 148 15.21 -13.11 -11.35
CA ALA A 148 14.57 -11.81 -11.50
C ALA A 148 13.06 -12.01 -11.60
N SER A 149 12.32 -11.33 -10.74
CA SER A 149 10.86 -11.40 -10.72
C SER A 149 10.26 -10.38 -11.68
N ARG A 150 9.09 -10.71 -12.25
CA ARG A 150 8.34 -9.82 -13.13
C ARG A 150 7.13 -9.24 -12.41
N GLU A 151 6.71 -8.04 -12.81
CA GLU A 151 5.50 -7.41 -12.30
C GLU A 151 4.28 -8.33 -12.49
N PHE A 152 3.42 -8.36 -11.46
CA PHE A 152 2.13 -9.03 -11.50
C PHE A 152 0.97 -8.03 -11.44
N SER A 153 1.03 -7.09 -10.50
CA SER A 153 -0.09 -6.19 -10.25
C SER A 153 0.37 -4.95 -9.49
N THR A 154 -0.36 -3.87 -9.70
CA THR A 154 -0.32 -2.63 -8.92
C THR A 154 -1.75 -2.20 -8.61
N SER A 155 -1.91 -1.39 -7.56
CA SER A 155 -3.17 -0.74 -7.24
C SER A 155 -2.94 0.73 -6.89
N GLY A 156 -4.03 1.50 -6.90
CA GLY A 156 -4.00 2.84 -6.34
C GLY A 156 -4.11 2.87 -4.83
N LEU A 157 -4.34 4.08 -4.33
CA LEU A 157 -4.58 4.35 -2.90
C LEU A 157 -6.00 3.91 -2.51
N ASN A 158 -6.34 2.65 -2.78
CA ASN A 158 -7.66 2.09 -2.54
C ASN A 158 -7.86 1.71 -1.07
N TYR A 159 -6.76 1.61 -0.31
CA TYR A 159 -6.77 1.44 1.12
C TYR A 159 -6.58 2.79 1.80
N LYS A 160 -7.21 2.98 2.96
CA LYS A 160 -7.11 4.24 3.70
C LYS A 160 -5.65 4.63 3.97
N ASP A 161 -4.80 3.65 4.18
CA ASP A 161 -3.42 3.79 4.61
C ASP A 161 -2.38 3.53 3.51
N GLY A 162 -2.78 3.19 2.28
CA GLY A 162 -1.79 2.99 1.21
C GLY A 162 -2.29 2.19 0.01
N ASP A 163 -1.39 1.40 -0.56
CA ASP A 163 -1.53 0.72 -1.85
C ASP A 163 -1.09 -0.75 -1.78
N GLU A 164 -1.13 -1.40 -2.94
CA GLU A 164 -0.59 -2.74 -3.14
C GLU A 164 0.23 -2.82 -4.43
N PHE A 165 1.31 -3.60 -4.38
CA PHE A 165 2.13 -3.95 -5.53
C PHE A 165 2.55 -5.41 -5.43
N GLY A 166 2.70 -6.08 -6.58
CA GLY A 166 2.89 -7.52 -6.63
C GLY A 166 3.77 -7.98 -7.76
N PHE A 167 4.32 -9.17 -7.57
CA PHE A 167 5.25 -9.81 -8.50
C PHE A 167 4.91 -11.29 -8.68
N TYR A 168 5.29 -11.82 -9.83
CA TYR A 168 5.51 -13.26 -9.97
C TYR A 168 6.86 -13.60 -9.33
N ILE A 169 6.87 -14.57 -8.41
CA ILE A 169 8.07 -14.90 -7.64
C ILE A 169 9.18 -15.42 -8.56
N PHE A 170 8.83 -16.29 -9.51
CA PHE A 170 9.76 -16.84 -10.49
C PHE A 170 9.41 -16.38 -11.92
N PRO A 171 10.41 -16.17 -12.79
CA PRO A 171 10.19 -15.85 -14.19
C PRO A 171 9.66 -17.06 -14.96
N GLN A 172 8.95 -16.83 -16.06
CA GLN A 172 8.31 -17.88 -16.85
C GLN A 172 9.34 -18.90 -17.38
N GLU A 173 10.53 -18.43 -17.73
CA GLU A 173 11.64 -19.22 -18.26
C GLU A 173 12.09 -20.29 -17.25
N ALA A 174 12.04 -20.01 -15.94
CA ALA A 174 12.42 -20.96 -14.90
C ALA A 174 11.46 -22.17 -14.86
N TYR A 175 10.17 -21.95 -15.14
CA TYR A 175 9.20 -23.03 -15.29
C TYR A 175 9.40 -23.82 -16.58
N GLN A 176 9.63 -23.12 -17.70
CA GLN A 176 9.87 -23.76 -19.01
C GLN A 176 11.12 -24.65 -19.01
N GLN A 177 12.18 -24.21 -18.31
CA GLN A 177 13.43 -24.95 -18.15
C GLN A 177 13.37 -26.01 -17.04
N LYS A 178 12.22 -26.17 -16.37
CA LYS A 178 12.00 -27.10 -15.25
C LYS A 178 12.95 -26.89 -14.07
N GLU A 179 13.41 -25.66 -13.86
CA GLU A 179 14.17 -25.30 -12.66
C GLU A 179 13.26 -25.13 -11.43
N VAL A 180 12.01 -24.74 -11.70
CA VAL A 180 10.95 -24.49 -10.73
C VAL A 180 9.69 -25.21 -11.21
N ALA A 181 9.06 -25.99 -10.33
CA ALA A 181 7.76 -26.61 -10.56
C ALA A 181 6.60 -25.71 -10.07
N PHE A 182 5.37 -26.03 -10.46
CA PHE A 182 4.19 -25.30 -9.95
C PHE A 182 3.79 -25.70 -8.51
N ASN A 183 4.41 -26.74 -7.95
CA ASN A 183 4.16 -27.27 -6.61
C ASN A 183 5.45 -27.33 -5.77
N GLU A 184 6.30 -26.34 -5.92
CA GLU A 184 7.52 -26.20 -5.12
C GLU A 184 7.23 -26.12 -3.62
N THR A 185 8.21 -26.56 -2.85
CA THR A 185 8.17 -26.55 -1.38
C THR A 185 9.44 -25.94 -0.84
N GLY A 186 9.37 -25.43 0.39
CA GLY A 186 10.50 -24.85 1.08
C GLY A 186 10.59 -23.33 0.96
N LYS A 187 11.72 -22.79 1.40
CA LYS A 187 11.87 -21.36 1.67
C LYS A 187 12.47 -20.59 0.50
N VAL A 188 11.89 -19.44 0.20
CA VAL A 188 12.40 -18.47 -0.78
C VAL A 188 12.72 -17.17 -0.05
N VAL A 189 13.89 -16.60 -0.32
CA VAL A 189 14.23 -15.25 0.15
C VAL A 189 13.88 -14.29 -0.98
N LEU A 190 12.93 -13.41 -0.73
CA LEU A 190 12.58 -12.33 -1.63
C LEU A 190 13.37 -11.09 -1.22
N THR A 191 14.00 -10.44 -2.18
CA THR A 191 14.69 -9.16 -1.98
C THR A 191 14.09 -8.11 -2.89
N ILE A 192 13.65 -7.00 -2.31
CA ILE A 192 13.05 -5.87 -3.00
C ILE A 192 13.97 -4.65 -2.88
N SER A 193 14.16 -3.97 -4.01
CA SER A 193 14.89 -2.71 -4.11
C SER A 193 14.09 -1.68 -4.90
N ASN A 194 14.59 -0.44 -4.96
CA ASN A 194 13.96 0.68 -5.67
C ASN A 194 12.52 0.98 -5.19
N LEU A 195 12.31 0.90 -3.88
CA LEU A 195 11.11 1.49 -3.28
C LEU A 195 11.10 3.00 -3.53
N TYR A 196 9.93 3.60 -3.39
CA TYR A 196 9.70 5.02 -3.56
C TYR A 196 9.05 5.60 -2.31
N GLU A 197 9.56 6.75 -1.87
CA GLU A 197 8.95 7.54 -0.81
C GLU A 197 8.03 8.57 -1.45
N ASN A 198 6.72 8.41 -1.24
CA ASN A 198 5.71 9.35 -1.68
C ASN A 198 5.39 10.30 -0.53
N VAL A 199 5.48 11.61 -0.75
CA VAL A 199 5.22 12.62 0.30
C VAL A 199 4.32 13.72 -0.26
N TRP A 200 3.18 13.91 0.38
CA TRP A 200 2.24 14.99 0.10
C TRP A 200 2.19 15.94 1.28
N ASN A 201 2.43 17.22 1.02
CA ASN A 201 2.33 18.27 2.03
C ASN A 201 1.24 19.26 1.64
N ARG A 202 0.53 19.77 2.64
CA ARG A 202 -0.40 20.86 2.44
C ARG A 202 0.35 22.10 1.93
N ARG A 203 -0.20 22.77 0.93
CA ARG A 203 0.34 24.01 0.35
C ARG A 203 0.17 25.20 1.29
#